data_AF-A0A3P7LJT0-F1
#
_entry.id   AF-A0A3P7LJT0-F1
#
_cell.length_a   1.000
_cell.length_b   1.000
_cell.length_c   1.000
_cell.angle_alpha   90.00
_cell.angle_beta   90.00
_cell.angle_gamma   90.00
#
_symmetry.space_group_name_H-M   'P 1'
#
loop_
_entity.id
_entity.type
_entity.pdbx_description
1 polymer ?
#
loop_
_entity_poly.entity_id
_entity_poly.type
_entity_poly.pdbx_seq_one_letter_code
_entity_poly.pdbx_strand_id
1 'polypeptide(L)'
;MGKFSVRIVPDQNPRKIADLVRKHLVSVHKKRKSSNRLEIKVFRDGQPFLADHTCPNFTAAKRAVTHVWGKQPDLTRDGATISMAVALEETTNRDVVLIPMGQCLDFHHEVNERLSINNYIKGIQVFACYLFHIAALDKEDSDLEAERQLQRKKWRQTFW
;
A
#
# COMPACT_ATOMS: atom_id res chain seq x y z
N MET A 1 -18.97 -15.78 -17.08
CA MET A 1 -18.52 -15.41 -15.71
C MET A 1 -17.88 -14.03 -15.77
N GLY A 2 -18.43 -13.04 -15.07
CA GLY A 2 -17.85 -11.68 -15.01
C GLY A 2 -16.89 -11.54 -13.83
N LYS A 3 -15.78 -10.82 -14.01
CA LYS A 3 -14.83 -10.47 -12.94
C LYS A 3 -14.53 -8.98 -13.02
N PHE A 4 -14.52 -8.31 -11.88
CA PHE A 4 -14.10 -6.93 -11.76
C PHE A 4 -13.49 -6.71 -10.36
N SER A 5 -12.81 -5.58 -10.20
CA SER A 5 -12.27 -5.14 -8.91
C SER A 5 -12.65 -3.70 -8.66
N VAL A 6 -12.65 -3.31 -7.39
CA VAL A 6 -12.87 -1.93 -6.96
C VAL A 6 -11.65 -1.55 -6.13
N ARG A 7 -10.90 -0.54 -6.56
CA ARG A 7 -9.84 0.06 -5.74
C ARG A 7 -10.49 0.98 -4.73
N ILE A 8 -10.12 0.82 -3.47
CA ILE A 8 -10.62 1.63 -2.37
C ILE A 8 -9.50 2.50 -1.82
N VAL A 9 -9.88 3.64 -1.26
CA VAL A 9 -8.98 4.64 -0.66
C VAL A 9 -9.18 4.67 0.85
N PRO A 10 -8.34 5.40 1.63
CA PRO A 10 -8.56 5.56 3.07
C PRO A 10 -10.01 5.90 3.41
N ASP A 11 -10.44 5.48 4.60
CA ASP A 11 -11.78 5.66 5.17
C ASP A 11 -12.90 4.81 4.54
N GLN A 12 -12.61 4.07 3.47
CA GLN A 12 -13.55 3.12 2.87
C GLN A 12 -13.38 1.71 3.48
N ASN A 13 -14.40 1.22 4.18
CA ASN A 13 -14.39 -0.14 4.70
C ASN A 13 -14.67 -1.16 3.56
N PRO A 14 -13.76 -2.11 3.25
CA PRO A 14 -13.89 -3.01 2.12
C PRO A 14 -15.13 -3.91 2.20
N ARG A 15 -15.56 -4.32 3.41
CA ARG A 15 -16.77 -5.13 3.59
C ARG A 15 -18.04 -4.32 3.31
N LYS A 16 -18.10 -3.08 3.80
CA LYS A 16 -19.22 -2.16 3.48
C LYS A 16 -19.30 -1.91 1.96
N ILE A 17 -18.17 -1.67 1.30
CA ILE A 17 -18.12 -1.47 -0.16
C ILE A 17 -18.59 -2.74 -0.89
N ALA A 18 -18.11 -3.92 -0.50
CA ALA A 18 -18.54 -5.18 -1.10
C ALA A 18 -20.05 -5.42 -0.94
N ASP A 19 -20.63 -5.08 0.21
CA ASP A 19 -22.06 -5.17 0.46
C ASP A 19 -22.87 -4.19 -0.39
N LEU A 20 -22.39 -2.94 -0.56
CA LEU A 20 -23.01 -1.95 -1.44
C LEU A 20 -23.03 -2.42 -2.90
N VAL A 21 -21.90 -2.92 -3.39
CA VAL A 21 -21.76 -3.49 -4.74
C VAL A 21 -22.71 -4.69 -4.91
N ARG A 22 -22.76 -5.60 -3.93
CA ARG A 22 -23.66 -6.77 -3.97
C ARG A 22 -25.12 -6.33 -4.03
N LYS A 23 -25.54 -5.39 -3.18
CA LYS A 23 -26.91 -4.85 -3.17
C LYS A 23 -27.27 -4.21 -4.50
N HIS A 24 -26.35 -3.43 -5.08
CA HIS A 24 -26.56 -2.80 -6.39
C HIS A 24 -26.77 -3.84 -7.50
N LEU A 25 -25.88 -4.83 -7.62
CA LEU A 25 -25.97 -5.86 -8.65
C LEU A 25 -27.25 -6.71 -8.53
N VAL A 26 -27.65 -7.07 -7.30
CA VAL A 26 -28.92 -7.76 -7.06
C VAL A 26 -30.12 -6.91 -7.49
N SER A 27 -30.10 -5.60 -7.19
CA SER A 27 -31.16 -4.67 -7.62
C SER A 27 -31.25 -4.58 -9.14
N VAL A 28 -30.11 -4.43 -9.83
CA VAL A 28 -30.05 -4.37 -11.29
C VAL A 28 -30.56 -5.68 -11.91
N HIS A 29 -30.15 -6.84 -11.39
CA HIS A 29 -30.62 -8.14 -11.89
C HIS A 29 -32.13 -8.31 -11.75
N LYS A 30 -32.70 -7.93 -10.60
CA LYS A 30 -34.15 -7.96 -10.38
C LYS A 30 -34.91 -7.11 -11.41
N LYS A 31 -34.41 -5.91 -11.74
CA LYS A 31 -35.02 -5.03 -12.75
C LYS A 31 -35.07 -5.65 -14.14
N ARG A 32 -34.15 -6.55 -14.47
CA ARG A 32 -34.10 -7.24 -15.77
C ARG A 32 -35.16 -8.33 -15.93
N LYS A 33 -35.84 -8.74 -14.84
CA LYS A 33 -36.84 -9.84 -14.84
C LYS A 33 -36.33 -11.13 -15.50
N SER A 34 -35.04 -11.43 -15.36
CA SER A 34 -34.44 -12.65 -15.91
C SER A 34 -34.74 -13.86 -15.01
N SER A 35 -35.01 -15.02 -15.61
CA SER A 35 -35.14 -16.30 -14.90
C SER A 35 -33.79 -16.90 -14.45
N ASN A 36 -32.67 -16.34 -14.90
CA ASN A 36 -31.33 -16.83 -14.56
C ASN A 36 -30.96 -16.52 -13.11
N ARG A 37 -30.19 -17.40 -12.47
CA ARG A 37 -29.63 -17.19 -11.12
C ARG A 37 -28.39 -16.29 -11.16
N LEU A 38 -28.36 -15.29 -10.28
CA LEU A 38 -27.18 -14.47 -10.02
C LEU A 38 -26.48 -14.94 -8.73
N GLU A 39 -25.20 -15.24 -8.81
CA GLU A 39 -24.33 -15.51 -7.66
C GLU A 39 -23.16 -14.53 -7.67
N ILE A 40 -22.90 -13.88 -6.52
CA ILE A 40 -21.84 -12.88 -6.37
C ILE A 40 -20.88 -13.37 -5.29
N LYS A 41 -19.62 -13.60 -5.65
CA LYS A 41 -18.55 -14.00 -4.73
C LYS A 41 -17.55 -12.86 -4.56
N VAL A 42 -17.17 -12.58 -3.33
CA VAL A 42 -16.10 -11.64 -2.99
C VAL A 42 -14.84 -12.47 -2.75
N PHE A 43 -13.80 -12.25 -3.55
CA PHE A 43 -12.57 -13.05 -3.49
C PHE A 43 -11.49 -12.43 -2.60
N ARG A 44 -11.41 -11.10 -2.54
CA ARG A 44 -10.42 -10.35 -1.78
C ARG A 44 -11.04 -9.06 -1.25
N ASP A 45 -10.74 -8.71 -0.01
CA ASP A 45 -11.18 -7.50 0.68
C ASP A 45 -10.00 -6.84 1.43
N GLY A 46 -9.02 -6.35 0.67
CA GLY A 46 -7.82 -5.70 1.22
C GLY A 46 -8.09 -4.29 1.72
N GLN A 47 -7.53 -3.94 2.88
CA GLN A 47 -7.54 -2.57 3.40
C GLN A 47 -6.56 -1.67 2.63
N PRO A 48 -6.86 -0.37 2.46
CA PRO A 48 -5.88 0.59 1.96
C PRO A 48 -4.75 0.78 2.98
N PHE A 49 -3.53 0.98 2.49
CA PHE A 49 -2.36 1.29 3.30
C PHE A 49 -1.98 2.76 3.16
N LEU A 50 -1.70 3.43 4.27
CA LEU A 50 -1.16 4.79 4.28
C LEU A 50 -0.14 4.92 5.42
N ALA A 51 1.13 4.99 5.06
CA ALA A 51 2.24 5.13 5.99
C ALA A 51 2.36 6.56 6.54
N ASP A 52 2.93 6.70 7.72
CA ASP A 52 3.43 7.98 8.23
C ASP A 52 4.79 8.31 7.60
N HIS A 53 4.79 9.24 6.65
CA HIS A 53 6.00 9.65 5.94
C HIS A 53 6.92 10.58 6.74
N THR A 54 6.50 11.01 7.93
CA THR A 54 7.30 11.89 8.82
C THR A 54 8.22 11.11 9.75
N CYS A 55 8.09 9.78 9.78
CA CYS A 55 8.86 8.93 10.67
C CYS A 55 10.36 8.85 10.29
N PRO A 56 11.23 8.47 11.25
CA PRO A 56 12.66 8.26 10.99
C PRO A 56 12.92 7.21 9.90
N ASN A 57 12.05 6.20 9.78
CA ASN A 57 12.17 5.16 8.75
C ASN A 57 12.12 5.75 7.32
N PHE A 58 11.20 6.67 7.05
CA PHE A 58 11.14 7.40 5.78
C PHE A 58 12.34 8.34 5.59
N THR A 59 12.88 8.90 6.66
CA THR A 59 14.10 9.73 6.60
C THR A 59 15.31 8.90 6.14
N ALA A 60 15.50 7.68 6.66
CA ALA A 60 16.55 6.78 6.21
C ALA A 60 16.40 6.42 4.72
N ALA A 61 15.18 6.06 4.28
CA ALA A 61 14.89 5.75 2.89
C ALA A 61 15.17 6.94 1.95
N LYS A 62 14.75 8.15 2.34
CA LYS A 62 15.00 9.38 1.59
C LYS A 62 16.48 9.66 1.42
N ARG A 63 17.28 9.50 2.49
CA ARG A 63 18.75 9.67 2.45
C ARG A 63 19.40 8.64 1.53
N ALA A 64 19.01 7.37 1.65
CA ALA A 64 19.56 6.29 0.83
C ALA A 64 19.30 6.49 -0.67
N VAL A 65 18.06 6.83 -1.05
CA VAL A 65 17.71 7.09 -2.44
C VAL A 65 18.45 8.32 -2.96
N THR A 66 18.53 9.40 -2.17
CA THR A 66 19.27 10.61 -2.54
C THR A 66 20.76 10.33 -2.75
N HIS A 67 21.36 9.49 -1.90
CA HIS A 67 22.77 9.12 -2.02
C HIS A 67 23.07 8.39 -3.33
N VAL A 68 22.25 7.40 -3.71
CA VAL A 68 22.49 6.57 -4.90
C VAL A 68 22.09 7.26 -6.21
N TRP A 69 21.03 8.07 -6.19
CA TRP A 69 20.47 8.70 -7.38
C TRP A 69 20.82 10.17 -7.56
N GLY A 70 21.41 10.81 -6.55
CA GLY A 70 21.83 12.21 -6.58
C GLY A 70 20.67 13.22 -6.59
N LYS A 71 19.44 12.77 -6.33
CA LYS A 71 18.23 13.61 -6.30
C LYS A 71 17.30 13.15 -5.17
N GLN A 72 16.58 14.10 -4.57
CA GLN A 72 15.57 13.75 -3.57
C GLN A 72 14.42 12.97 -4.24
N PRO A 73 13.96 11.87 -3.65
CA PRO A 73 12.79 11.15 -4.15
C PRO A 73 11.50 11.90 -3.85
N ASP A 74 10.53 11.74 -4.74
CA ASP A 74 9.15 12.14 -4.51
C ASP A 74 8.47 11.15 -3.54
N LEU A 75 7.55 11.67 -2.72
CA LEU A 75 6.64 10.84 -1.93
C LEU A 75 5.40 10.54 -2.76
N THR A 76 5.16 9.26 -3.04
CA THR A 76 4.09 8.82 -3.92
C THR A 76 3.07 7.95 -3.19
N ARG A 77 1.87 7.87 -3.76
CA ARG A 77 0.86 6.87 -3.45
C ARG A 77 0.65 6.00 -4.69
N ASP A 78 0.34 4.73 -4.48
CA ASP A 78 0.16 3.76 -5.56
C ASP A 78 -1.28 3.21 -5.59
N GLY A 79 -1.76 2.85 -6.78
CA GLY A 79 -3.07 2.20 -6.98
C GLY A 79 -3.04 0.69 -6.77
N ALA A 80 -1.86 0.09 -6.65
CA ALA A 80 -1.66 -1.30 -6.29
C ALA A 80 -2.08 -1.59 -4.85
N THR A 81 -2.20 -2.87 -4.51
CA THR A 81 -2.53 -3.30 -3.15
C THR A 81 -1.45 -4.24 -2.66
N ILE A 82 -0.79 -3.86 -1.57
CA ILE A 82 0.24 -4.65 -0.91
C ILE A 82 -0.28 -4.99 0.49
N SER A 83 -1.08 -6.06 0.59
CA SER A 83 -1.71 -6.46 1.86
C SER A 83 -0.70 -6.75 2.97
N MET A 84 0.52 -7.14 2.59
CA MET A 84 1.60 -7.39 3.55
C MET A 84 2.04 -6.13 4.29
N ALA A 85 1.95 -4.94 3.68
CA ALA A 85 2.30 -3.69 4.35
C ALA A 85 1.36 -3.39 5.52
N VAL A 86 0.06 -3.59 5.30
CA VAL A 86 -0.96 -3.48 6.36
C VAL A 86 -0.72 -4.53 7.45
N ALA A 87 -0.51 -5.78 7.06
CA ALA A 87 -0.28 -6.86 8.02
C ALA A 87 0.98 -6.64 8.88
N LEU A 88 2.08 -6.16 8.28
CA LEU A 88 3.30 -5.83 9.00
C LEU A 88 3.09 -4.68 9.99
N GLU A 89 2.46 -3.59 9.54
CA GLU A 89 2.17 -2.44 10.41
C GLU A 89 1.29 -2.85 11.60
N GLU A 90 0.20 -3.58 11.36
CA GLU A 90 -0.74 -4.00 12.40
C GLU A 90 -0.14 -5.03 13.36
N THR A 91 0.67 -5.97 12.86
CA THR A 91 1.23 -7.05 13.69
C THR A 91 2.42 -6.57 14.51
N THR A 92 3.27 -5.72 13.93
CA THR A 92 4.49 -5.26 14.60
C THR A 92 4.28 -3.98 15.40
N ASN A 93 3.21 -3.24 15.10
CA ASN A 93 2.97 -1.88 15.60
C ASN A 93 4.16 -0.95 15.32
N ARG A 94 4.81 -1.13 14.16
CA ARG A 94 5.96 -0.35 13.69
C ARG A 94 5.70 0.33 12.36
N ASP A 95 6.42 1.40 12.11
CA ASP A 95 6.36 2.10 10.82
C ASP A 95 6.90 1.26 9.66
N VAL A 96 6.12 1.20 8.58
CA VAL A 96 6.46 0.48 7.34
C VAL A 96 6.76 1.47 6.22
N VAL A 97 7.88 1.29 5.54
CA VAL A 97 8.28 2.06 4.35
C VAL A 97 8.31 1.15 3.12
N LEU A 98 7.90 1.68 1.97
CA LEU A 98 7.99 1.00 0.68
C LEU A 98 9.04 1.73 -0.18
N ILE A 99 10.07 1.01 -0.61
CA ILE A 99 11.15 1.54 -1.44
C ILE A 99 11.06 0.87 -2.82
N PRO A 100 10.58 1.58 -3.86
CA PRO A 100 10.44 1.00 -5.19
C PRO A 100 11.80 0.80 -5.85
N MET A 101 12.00 -0.38 -6.45
CA MET A 101 13.14 -0.66 -7.33
C MET A 101 12.75 -0.52 -8.82
N GLY A 102 11.50 -0.85 -9.15
CA GLY A 102 11.00 -0.80 -10.53
C GLY A 102 10.76 0.62 -11.05
N GLN A 103 10.49 0.70 -12.34
CA GLN A 103 10.08 1.90 -13.06
C GLN A 103 8.68 1.71 -13.67
N CYS A 104 8.05 2.79 -14.13
CA CYS A 104 6.68 2.76 -14.65
C CYS A 104 6.48 1.90 -15.92
N LEU A 105 7.56 1.53 -16.63
CA LEU A 105 7.54 0.74 -17.87
C LEU A 105 8.11 -0.67 -17.70
N ASP A 106 8.05 -1.21 -16.48
CA ASP A 106 8.45 -2.58 -16.15
C ASP A 106 7.34 -3.61 -16.42
N PHE A 107 6.11 -3.16 -16.73
CA PHE A 107 5.01 -4.02 -17.21
C PHE A 107 4.70 -5.20 -16.28
N HIS A 108 4.69 -4.94 -14.96
CA HIS A 108 4.34 -5.96 -13.98
C HIS A 108 2.92 -6.52 -14.23
N HIS A 109 2.80 -7.85 -14.22
CA HIS A 109 1.58 -8.61 -14.60
C HIS A 109 1.21 -8.58 -16.10
N GLU A 110 2.06 -8.05 -16.97
CA GLU A 110 1.84 -7.98 -18.40
C GLU A 110 2.89 -8.79 -19.17
N VAL A 111 2.68 -8.96 -20.48
CA VAL A 111 3.70 -9.57 -21.35
C VAL A 111 4.93 -8.66 -21.42
N ASN A 112 6.12 -9.26 -21.49
CA ASN A 112 7.41 -8.54 -21.48
C ASN A 112 7.69 -7.78 -20.18
N GLU A 113 7.24 -8.33 -19.04
CA GLU A 113 7.70 -7.90 -17.71
C GLU A 113 9.23 -7.89 -17.65
N ARG A 114 9.80 -6.81 -17.15
CA ARG A 114 11.25 -6.58 -17.15
C ARG A 114 11.67 -5.72 -15.97
N LEU A 115 12.94 -5.79 -15.62
CA LEU A 115 13.57 -4.89 -14.68
C LEU A 115 14.86 -4.37 -15.30
N SER A 116 15.03 -3.05 -15.34
CA SER A 116 16.27 -2.43 -15.82
C SER A 116 17.47 -2.88 -14.98
N ILE A 117 18.57 -3.29 -15.64
CA ILE A 117 19.81 -3.65 -14.94
C ILE A 117 20.30 -2.46 -14.09
N ASN A 118 20.17 -1.24 -14.59
CA ASN A 118 20.53 -0.04 -13.83
C ASN A 118 19.68 0.10 -12.56
N ASN A 119 18.38 -0.16 -12.65
CA ASN A 119 17.48 -0.15 -11.48
C ASN A 119 17.79 -1.29 -10.51
N TYR A 120 18.13 -2.48 -11.01
CA TYR A 120 18.50 -3.62 -10.19
C TYR A 120 19.78 -3.34 -9.40
N ILE A 121 20.86 -2.91 -10.08
CA ILE A 121 22.15 -2.61 -9.45
C ILE A 121 22.05 -1.43 -8.49
N LYS A 122 21.44 -0.32 -8.92
CA LYS A 122 21.24 0.85 -8.03
C LYS A 122 20.25 0.54 -6.91
N GLY A 123 19.24 -0.29 -7.15
CA GLY A 123 18.31 -0.74 -6.13
C GLY A 123 19.02 -1.50 -5.00
N ILE A 124 19.95 -2.39 -5.33
CA ILE A 124 20.81 -3.07 -4.34
C ILE A 124 21.61 -2.04 -3.53
N GLN A 125 22.21 -1.05 -4.20
CA GLN A 125 22.93 0.03 -3.52
C GLN A 125 22.02 0.84 -2.59
N VAL A 126 20.77 1.14 -3.01
CA VAL A 126 19.79 1.84 -2.18
C VAL A 126 19.48 1.03 -0.92
N PHE A 127 19.26 -0.28 -1.04
CA PHE A 127 18.99 -1.12 0.13
C PHE A 127 20.20 -1.21 1.07
N ALA A 128 21.42 -1.30 0.54
CA ALA A 128 22.63 -1.27 1.37
C ALA A 128 22.77 0.09 2.10
N CYS A 129 22.59 1.21 1.40
CA CYS A 129 22.61 2.55 1.99
C CYS A 129 21.47 2.75 3.00
N TYR A 130 20.30 2.19 2.75
CA TYR A 130 19.15 2.26 3.66
C TYR A 130 19.45 1.55 4.98
N LEU A 131 20.01 0.33 4.93
CA LEU A 131 20.44 -0.39 6.14
C LEU A 131 21.52 0.35 6.91
N PHE A 132 22.45 1.01 6.22
CA PHE A 132 23.44 1.87 6.86
C PHE A 132 22.79 3.09 7.54
N HIS A 133 21.91 3.79 6.84
CA HIS A 133 21.26 4.98 7.38
C HIS A 133 20.31 4.67 8.52
N ILE A 134 19.56 3.57 8.47
CA ILE A 134 18.66 3.21 9.56
C ILE A 134 19.42 2.79 10.82
N ALA A 135 20.59 2.15 10.66
CA ALA A 135 21.48 1.83 11.78
C ALA A 135 22.14 3.08 12.39
N ALA A 136 22.33 4.13 11.60
CA ALA A 136 22.94 5.40 12.03
C ALA A 136 21.93 6.42 12.56
N LEU A 137 20.62 6.13 12.51
CA LEU A 137 19.61 7.00 13.12
C LEU A 137 19.57 6.80 14.63
N ASP A 138 19.37 7.90 15.35
CA ASP A 138 19.01 7.82 16.76
C ASP A 138 17.71 7.04 16.90
N LYS A 139 17.71 6.11 17.86
CA LYS A 139 16.55 5.28 18.13
C LYS A 139 15.43 6.20 18.63
N GLU A 140 14.34 6.26 17.88
CA GLU A 140 13.13 6.96 18.34
C GLU A 140 12.66 6.34 19.65
N ASP A 141 12.16 7.19 20.54
CA ASP A 141 11.48 6.71 21.75
C ASP A 141 10.27 5.85 21.34
N SER A 142 10.20 4.63 21.86
CA SER A 142 9.10 3.70 21.57
C SER A 142 7.74 4.28 21.93
N ASP A 143 7.66 5.14 22.94
CA ASP A 143 6.41 5.74 23.40
C ASP A 143 5.92 6.81 22.41
N LEU A 144 6.83 7.55 21.79
CA LEU A 144 6.51 8.49 20.72
C LEU A 144 6.01 7.77 19.46
N GLU A 145 6.67 6.67 19.06
CA GLU A 145 6.20 5.85 17.94
C GLU A 145 4.80 5.28 18.25
N ALA A 146 4.59 4.75 19.46
CA ALA A 146 3.29 4.21 19.87
C ALA A 146 2.19 5.27 19.87
N GLU A 147 2.46 6.49 20.32
CA GLU A 147 1.52 7.60 20.26
C GLU A 147 1.19 7.96 18.80
N ARG A 148 2.20 8.03 17.91
CA ARG A 148 1.96 8.24 16.46
C ARG A 148 1.11 7.13 15.86
N GLN A 149 1.37 5.86 16.21
CA GLN A 149 0.54 4.72 15.78
C GLN A 149 -0.90 4.84 16.29
N LEU A 150 -1.10 5.23 17.55
CA LEU A 150 -2.42 5.41 18.14
C LEU A 150 -3.20 6.56 17.47
N GLN A 151 -2.56 7.70 17.26
CA GLN A 151 -3.17 8.86 16.60
C GLN A 151 -3.55 8.53 15.16
N ARG A 152 -2.70 7.80 14.43
CA ARG A 152 -3.01 7.30 13.08
C ARG A 152 -4.18 6.32 13.09
N LYS A 153 -4.23 5.40 14.07
CA LYS A 153 -5.35 4.47 14.22
C LYS A 153 -6.65 5.21 14.52
N LYS A 154 -6.61 6.21 15.40
CA LYS A 154 -7.75 7.10 15.67
C LYS A 154 -8.19 7.79 14.38
N TRP A 155 -7.29 8.45 13.67
CA TRP A 155 -7.57 9.13 12.39
C TRP A 155 -8.25 8.21 11.36
N ARG A 156 -7.75 6.97 11.20
CA ARG A 156 -8.38 5.93 10.33
C ARG A 156 -9.79 5.52 10.78
N GLN A 157 -10.15 5.77 12.04
CA GLN A 157 -11.45 5.46 12.64
C GLN A 157 -12.37 6.67 12.72
N THR A 158 -11.85 7.90 12.72
CA THR A 158 -12.62 9.15 12.91
C THR A 158 -13.64 9.41 11.80
N PHE A 159 -13.51 8.76 10.65
CA PHE A 159 -14.43 8.96 9.53
C PHE A 159 -15.62 7.97 9.52
N TRP A 160 -16.22 7.65 10.68
CA TRP A 160 -17.56 7.04 10.80
C TRP A 160 -18.24 7.38 12.14
#